data_AF-A0A7Y8SYK8-F1
#
_entry.id   AF-A0A7Y8SYK8-F1
#
_cell.length_a   1.000
_cell.length_b   1.000
_cell.length_c   1.000
_cell.angle_alpha   90.00
_cell.angle_beta   90.00
_cell.angle_gamma   90.00
#
_symmetry.space_group_name_H-M   'P 1'
#
loop_
_entity.id
_entity.type
_entity.pdbx_description
1 polymer ?
#
loop_
_entity_poly.entity_id
_entity_poly.type
_entity_poly.pdbx_seq_one_letter_code
_entity_poly.pdbx_strand_id
1 'polypeptide(L)'
;MRHLAPGLMILAALASANAVAEGADALCAGRAGCILTAKTDAGTGAEGERLTIVELALPNEPDDDVSCQPARREIWLVGEKPGVPAATKKLQELCNDGYGAASVGEDDIAVTPNHLTHTQYGGSNWRWETVTELQLSPLEVLKSASCSYHVFGPGWQYNEWDLRAQKGRALARRLVCNAQGEPDLPEEEIAGGCVPGEETIAYSPIPRLYLGLPDETLLATQIVDCAATATSDGKDGFIVHGKPGAPDDATLKVIAIDEKSLWIAVTDDRLIEDGENWLYDDHLEIWVGDINEPLCDREDDKPSQFAIPLRKPQAIVASGPKTAAPVATSRVSVGQDGRVAASLIVRFEQMPNRITLVYSDSDDGKAQKRLIATSPVKFADRMSLGEFGYPGANAYRCAVRGGAFVREGAASLSVLPGGEEN
;
A
#
# COMPACT_ATOMS: atom_id res chain seq x y z
N MET A 1 8.27 -13.85 -79.21
CA MET A 1 7.55 -13.63 -77.93
C MET A 1 8.58 -13.80 -76.82
N ARG A 2 8.94 -12.71 -76.14
CA ARG A 2 10.12 -12.64 -75.25
C ARG A 2 9.75 -13.06 -73.81
N HIS A 3 10.63 -13.85 -73.20
CA HIS A 3 10.69 -14.19 -71.77
C HIS A 3 10.96 -12.95 -70.88
N LEU A 4 10.49 -12.97 -69.62
CA LEU A 4 11.02 -12.35 -68.37
C LEU A 4 9.94 -12.52 -67.26
N ALA A 5 10.05 -13.44 -66.30
CA ALA A 5 10.82 -13.45 -65.03
C ALA A 5 9.97 -12.99 -63.80
N PRO A 6 9.88 -13.81 -62.72
CA PRO A 6 9.31 -13.40 -61.43
C PRO A 6 10.40 -12.74 -60.57
N GLY A 7 10.08 -11.62 -59.94
CA GLY A 7 11.07 -10.85 -59.16
C GLY A 7 10.48 -10.22 -57.90
N LEU A 8 11.02 -10.66 -56.76
CA LEU A 8 11.30 -9.86 -55.57
C LEU A 8 10.11 -9.38 -54.72
N MET A 9 9.66 -10.25 -53.81
CA MET A 9 9.37 -9.83 -52.43
C MET A 9 10.56 -10.26 -51.54
N ILE A 10 10.72 -9.61 -50.39
CA ILE A 10 11.77 -9.74 -49.37
C ILE A 10 12.81 -8.61 -49.46
N LEU A 11 12.48 -7.46 -48.86
CA LEU A 11 13.46 -6.51 -48.29
C LEU A 11 12.72 -5.48 -47.42
N ALA A 12 12.28 -5.89 -46.22
CA ALA A 12 11.76 -4.97 -45.21
C ALA A 12 11.88 -5.54 -43.78
N ALA A 13 12.99 -6.20 -43.45
CA ALA A 13 13.21 -6.77 -42.11
C ALA A 13 14.58 -6.41 -41.47
N LEU A 14 15.44 -5.63 -42.15
CA LEU A 14 16.80 -5.34 -41.66
C LEU A 14 16.97 -3.91 -41.11
N ALA A 15 16.03 -2.98 -41.34
CA ALA A 15 16.13 -1.62 -40.81
C ALA A 15 15.74 -1.53 -39.32
N SER A 16 14.90 -2.44 -38.84
CA SER A 16 14.36 -2.40 -37.48
C SER A 16 15.28 -2.97 -36.41
N ALA A 17 16.43 -3.55 -36.77
CA ALA A 17 17.41 -4.05 -35.80
C ALA A 17 18.47 -3.00 -35.43
N ASN A 18 18.82 -2.10 -36.35
CA ASN A 18 19.87 -1.09 -36.13
C ASN A 18 19.42 0.07 -35.24
N ALA A 19 18.16 0.52 -35.36
CA ALA A 19 17.64 1.62 -34.51
C ALA A 19 17.65 1.23 -33.02
N VAL A 20 17.38 -0.03 -32.73
CA VAL A 20 17.32 -0.59 -31.38
C VAL A 20 18.70 -0.50 -30.71
N ALA A 21 19.79 -0.74 -31.45
CA ALA A 21 21.15 -0.65 -30.92
C ALA A 21 21.53 0.79 -30.53
N GLU A 22 21.18 1.78 -31.35
CA GLU A 22 21.52 3.19 -31.08
C GLU A 22 20.88 3.74 -29.79
N GLY A 23 19.62 3.40 -29.51
CA GLY A 23 18.92 3.89 -28.32
C GLY A 23 19.47 3.36 -26.99
N ALA A 24 19.84 2.07 -26.95
CA ALA A 24 20.38 1.43 -25.74
C ALA A 24 21.86 1.77 -25.51
N ASP A 25 22.68 1.80 -26.58
CA ASP A 25 24.10 2.13 -26.49
C ASP A 25 24.31 3.61 -26.09
N ALA A 26 23.38 4.50 -26.48
CA ALA A 26 23.37 5.88 -26.06
C ALA A 26 23.24 6.06 -24.54
N LEU A 27 22.64 5.10 -23.81
CA LEU A 27 22.49 5.19 -22.34
C LEU A 27 23.83 5.08 -21.60
N CYS A 28 24.83 4.41 -22.19
CA CYS A 28 26.20 4.38 -21.66
C CYS A 28 27.10 5.47 -22.27
N ALA A 29 26.64 6.23 -23.26
CA ALA A 29 27.49 7.19 -23.97
C ALA A 29 28.04 8.27 -23.02
N GLY A 30 29.38 8.34 -22.91
CA GLY A 30 30.07 9.29 -22.04
C GLY A 30 30.19 8.88 -20.58
N ARG A 31 29.65 7.71 -20.18
CA ARG A 31 29.70 7.19 -18.81
C ARG A 31 30.83 6.18 -18.69
N ALA A 32 31.96 6.59 -18.12
CA ALA A 32 33.13 5.73 -17.98
C ALA A 32 32.78 4.45 -17.19
N GLY A 33 33.14 3.28 -17.73
CA GLY A 33 32.88 1.98 -17.11
C GLY A 33 31.43 1.49 -17.18
N CYS A 34 30.52 2.22 -17.84
CA CYS A 34 29.15 1.76 -18.06
C CYS A 34 29.12 0.55 -19.01
N ILE A 35 28.42 -0.51 -18.61
CA ILE A 35 28.28 -1.75 -19.36
C ILE A 35 26.79 -2.05 -19.53
N LEU A 36 26.36 -2.26 -20.77
CA LEU A 36 25.04 -2.82 -21.07
C LEU A 36 25.04 -4.31 -20.69
N THR A 37 24.27 -4.70 -19.67
CA THR A 37 24.25 -6.08 -19.16
C THR A 37 23.10 -6.90 -19.72
N ALA A 38 21.95 -6.27 -19.96
CA ALA A 38 20.81 -6.95 -20.54
C ALA A 38 19.95 -6.01 -21.40
N LYS A 39 19.25 -6.63 -22.35
CA LYS A 39 18.28 -5.97 -23.21
C LYS A 39 17.13 -6.92 -23.52
N THR A 40 15.94 -6.57 -23.06
CA THR A 40 14.79 -7.46 -23.09
C THR A 40 13.64 -6.78 -23.82
N ASP A 41 13.11 -7.45 -24.85
CA ASP A 41 11.94 -6.97 -25.59
C ASP A 41 10.71 -6.99 -24.67
N ALA A 42 10.06 -5.84 -24.53
CA ALA A 42 8.86 -5.67 -23.70
C ALA A 42 7.62 -5.46 -24.57
N GLY A 43 7.67 -5.83 -25.85
CA GLY A 43 6.52 -5.80 -26.74
C GLY A 43 6.21 -4.42 -27.28
N THR A 44 4.91 -4.10 -27.38
CA THR A 44 4.41 -2.87 -28.00
C THR A 44 3.60 -2.06 -27.00
N GLY A 45 3.87 -0.76 -26.92
CA GLY A 45 3.17 0.17 -26.05
C GLY A 45 1.86 0.68 -26.64
N ALA A 46 1.16 1.51 -25.86
CA ALA A 46 -0.20 1.97 -26.17
C ALA A 46 -0.27 2.79 -27.47
N GLU A 47 0.82 3.43 -27.88
CA GLU A 47 0.87 4.27 -29.08
C GLU A 47 1.66 3.62 -30.23
N GLY A 48 1.85 2.29 -30.18
CA GLY A 48 2.52 1.50 -31.22
C GLY A 48 4.05 1.55 -31.18
N GLU A 49 4.65 2.16 -30.16
CA GLU A 49 6.09 2.10 -29.92
C GLU A 49 6.54 0.69 -29.55
N ARG A 50 7.74 0.31 -29.99
CA ARG A 50 8.41 -0.87 -29.45
C ARG A 50 8.99 -0.52 -28.09
N LEU A 51 8.72 -1.35 -27.09
CA LEU A 51 9.22 -1.19 -25.73
C LEU A 51 10.39 -2.13 -25.49
N THR A 52 11.43 -1.67 -24.82
CA THR A 52 12.59 -2.49 -24.45
C THR A 52 13.05 -2.10 -23.06
N ILE A 53 13.30 -3.09 -22.22
CA ILE A 53 13.98 -2.92 -20.93
C ILE A 53 15.48 -3.07 -21.15
N VAL A 54 16.25 -2.11 -20.66
CA VAL A 54 17.70 -2.07 -20.74
C VAL A 54 18.26 -2.06 -19.32
N GLU A 55 19.17 -2.98 -19.03
CA GLU A 55 19.90 -3.01 -17.77
C GLU A 55 21.35 -2.61 -17.98
N LEU A 56 21.85 -1.73 -17.11
CA LEU A 56 23.22 -1.24 -17.13
C LEU A 56 23.90 -1.60 -15.81
N ALA A 57 25.19 -1.93 -15.88
CA ALA A 57 26.10 -1.95 -14.75
C ALA A 57 27.06 -0.76 -14.83
N LEU A 58 27.27 -0.11 -13.70
CA LEU A 58 28.10 1.08 -13.55
C LEU A 58 29.15 0.84 -12.45
N PRO A 59 30.38 1.36 -12.61
CA PRO A 59 31.36 1.29 -11.54
C PRO A 59 30.83 2.07 -10.33
N ASN A 60 31.23 1.62 -9.14
CA ASN A 60 30.98 2.35 -7.89
C ASN A 60 31.71 3.69 -7.92
N GLU A 61 31.15 4.69 -7.25
CA GLU A 61 31.84 5.96 -7.10
C GLU A 61 32.98 5.81 -6.08
N PRO A 62 34.12 6.50 -6.27
CA PRO A 62 35.34 6.24 -5.50
C PRO A 62 35.24 6.53 -3.99
N ASP A 63 34.26 7.34 -3.57
CA ASP A 63 34.11 7.89 -2.21
C ASP A 63 32.84 7.39 -1.48
N ASP A 64 32.14 6.38 -2.01
CA ASP A 64 31.01 5.79 -1.29
C ASP A 64 31.54 4.84 -0.21
N ASP A 65 31.42 5.25 1.07
CA ASP A 65 31.76 4.44 2.26
C ASP A 65 31.02 3.08 2.31
N VAL A 66 30.01 2.92 1.44
CA VAL A 66 29.24 1.70 1.21
C VAL A 66 29.29 1.37 -0.30
N SER A 67 30.26 0.57 -0.71
CA SER A 67 30.43 0.21 -2.12
C SER A 67 29.34 -0.79 -2.58
N CYS A 68 28.57 -0.48 -3.63
CA CYS A 68 27.62 -1.45 -4.23
C CYS A 68 28.38 -2.68 -4.75
N GLN A 69 28.03 -3.89 -4.34
CA GLN A 69 28.71 -5.11 -4.78
C GLN A 69 27.80 -5.92 -5.74
N PRO A 70 28.30 -6.35 -6.91
CA PRO A 70 29.62 -6.06 -7.51
C PRO A 70 29.69 -4.70 -8.22
N ALA A 71 28.55 -4.03 -8.45
CA ALA A 71 28.43 -2.76 -9.18
C ALA A 71 27.07 -2.12 -8.93
N ARG A 72 26.97 -0.80 -9.14
CA ARG A 72 25.67 -0.11 -9.25
C ARG A 72 24.95 -0.58 -10.51
N ARG A 73 23.63 -0.83 -10.42
CA ARG A 73 22.80 -1.25 -11.55
C ARG A 73 21.73 -0.21 -11.85
N GLU A 74 21.40 -0.03 -13.12
CA GLU A 74 20.27 0.80 -13.54
C GLU A 74 19.35 0.02 -14.48
N ILE A 75 18.04 0.26 -14.34
CA ILE A 75 17.00 -0.30 -15.19
C ILE A 75 16.33 0.84 -15.95
N TRP A 76 16.30 0.74 -17.27
CA TRP A 76 15.76 1.74 -18.18
C TRP A 76 14.66 1.17 -19.07
N LEU A 77 13.62 1.95 -19.30
CA LEU A 77 12.64 1.74 -20.36
C LEU A 77 13.07 2.56 -21.59
N VAL A 78 13.10 1.91 -22.75
CA VAL A 78 13.31 2.55 -24.05
C VAL A 78 12.08 2.32 -24.91
N GLY A 79 11.47 3.40 -25.41
CA GLY A 79 10.33 3.39 -26.32
C GLY A 79 10.73 3.93 -27.69
N GLU A 80 10.54 3.14 -28.74
CA GLU A 80 10.99 3.46 -30.09
C GLU A 80 9.82 3.52 -31.08
N LYS A 81 9.78 4.58 -31.89
CA LYS A 81 8.87 4.71 -33.02
C LYS A 81 9.62 5.07 -34.30
N PRO A 82 9.21 4.56 -35.47
CA PRO A 82 9.82 4.94 -36.74
C PRO A 82 9.81 6.46 -36.95
N GLY A 83 10.99 7.04 -37.18
CA GLY A 83 11.14 8.46 -37.47
C GLY A 83 11.08 9.39 -36.24
N VAL A 84 11.03 8.84 -35.02
CA VAL A 84 11.05 9.61 -33.77
C VAL A 84 12.26 9.15 -32.94
N PRO A 85 13.04 10.08 -32.33
CA PRO A 85 14.09 9.71 -31.39
C PRO A 85 13.55 8.81 -30.27
N ALA A 86 14.33 7.80 -29.87
CA ALA A 86 13.95 6.90 -28.80
C ALA A 86 13.69 7.68 -27.51
N ALA A 87 12.54 7.45 -26.89
CA ALA A 87 12.24 7.97 -25.57
C ALA A 87 12.85 7.05 -24.53
N THR A 88 13.63 7.58 -23.60
CA THR A 88 14.25 6.79 -22.53
C THR A 88 13.76 7.26 -21.17
N LYS A 89 13.60 6.31 -20.25
CA LYS A 89 13.15 6.58 -18.90
C LYS A 89 13.83 5.64 -17.92
N LYS A 90 14.58 6.18 -16.95
CA LYS A 90 15.10 5.37 -15.84
C LYS A 90 13.92 4.92 -14.99
N LEU A 91 13.77 3.61 -14.86
CA LEU A 91 12.77 2.99 -13.99
C LEU A 91 13.34 2.86 -12.58
N GLN A 92 14.61 2.45 -12.47
CA GLN A 92 15.23 2.19 -11.19
C GLN A 92 16.74 2.34 -11.23
N GLU A 93 17.30 2.61 -10.06
CA GLU A 93 18.72 2.57 -9.77
C GLU A 93 18.89 1.72 -8.51
N LEU A 94 19.77 0.73 -8.58
CA LEU A 94 19.96 -0.29 -7.58
C LEU A 94 21.41 -0.29 -7.12
N CYS A 95 21.60 -0.31 -5.82
CA CYS A 95 22.87 -0.54 -5.16
C CYS A 95 22.69 -1.77 -4.28
N ASN A 96 23.33 -2.89 -4.66
CA ASN A 96 23.32 -4.08 -3.82
C ASN A 96 24.52 -3.99 -2.86
N ASP A 97 24.39 -3.22 -1.79
CA ASP A 97 25.33 -3.20 -0.67
C ASP A 97 25.04 -4.30 0.37
N GLY A 98 24.03 -5.13 0.10
CA GLY A 98 23.37 -5.94 1.11
C GLY A 98 22.33 -5.10 1.79
N TYR A 99 21.08 -5.34 1.47
CA TYR A 99 20.00 -4.67 2.17
C TYR A 99 19.90 -5.23 3.62
N GLY A 100 20.73 -4.68 4.51
CA GLY A 100 21.03 -5.14 5.86
C GLY A 100 22.50 -5.52 6.07
N ALA A 101 22.94 -5.56 7.34
CA ALA A 101 24.33 -5.73 7.81
C ALA A 101 25.10 -7.01 7.37
N ALA A 102 24.59 -7.76 6.39
CA ALA A 102 25.11 -9.07 5.98
C ALA A 102 25.49 -9.20 4.49
N SER A 103 25.36 -8.16 3.64
CA SER A 103 25.71 -8.28 2.20
C SER A 103 24.91 -9.35 1.45
N VAL A 104 23.69 -9.68 1.91
CA VAL A 104 22.78 -10.66 1.29
C VAL A 104 21.55 -9.92 0.75
N GLY A 105 21.54 -9.67 -0.56
CA GLY A 105 20.42 -9.10 -1.28
C GLY A 105 20.31 -9.72 -2.67
N GLU A 106 19.10 -10.07 -3.09
CA GLU A 106 18.81 -10.59 -4.44
C GLU A 106 17.78 -9.69 -5.11
N ASP A 107 18.02 -9.39 -6.40
CA ASP A 107 17.09 -8.65 -7.25
C ASP A 107 16.74 -9.53 -8.45
N ASP A 108 15.46 -9.79 -8.67
CA ASP A 108 14.94 -10.47 -9.85
C ASP A 108 14.07 -9.54 -10.68
N ILE A 109 14.22 -9.63 -12.01
CA ILE A 109 13.47 -8.81 -12.97
C ILE A 109 12.83 -9.74 -13.98
N ALA A 110 11.50 -9.76 -14.01
CA ALA A 110 10.73 -10.46 -15.03
C ALA A 110 10.09 -9.43 -15.98
N VAL A 111 10.36 -9.58 -17.27
CA VAL A 111 9.78 -8.71 -18.32
C VAL A 111 8.81 -9.53 -19.17
N THR A 112 7.61 -9.00 -19.36
CA THR A 112 6.61 -9.55 -20.28
C THR A 112 6.06 -8.42 -21.15
N PRO A 113 5.22 -8.68 -22.18
CA PRO A 113 4.69 -7.63 -23.01
C PRO A 113 3.99 -6.52 -22.19
N ASN A 114 4.50 -5.30 -22.32
CA ASN A 114 4.08 -4.08 -21.64
C ASN A 114 4.13 -4.12 -20.10
N HIS A 115 4.85 -5.06 -19.50
CA HIS A 115 4.93 -5.20 -18.05
C HIS A 115 6.33 -5.54 -17.56
N LEU A 116 6.65 -5.07 -16.36
CA LEU A 116 7.86 -5.43 -15.62
C LEU A 116 7.48 -5.76 -14.18
N THR A 117 7.95 -6.89 -13.68
CA THR A 117 7.92 -7.24 -12.26
C THR A 117 9.34 -7.17 -11.73
N HIS A 118 9.54 -6.40 -10.65
CA HIS A 118 10.80 -6.33 -9.93
C HIS A 118 10.58 -6.89 -8.53
N THR A 119 11.39 -7.88 -8.18
CA THR A 119 11.41 -8.49 -6.85
C THR A 119 12.74 -8.17 -6.19
N GLN A 120 12.70 -7.65 -4.98
CA GLN A 120 13.86 -7.45 -4.14
C GLN A 120 13.74 -8.32 -2.90
N TYR A 121 14.84 -8.92 -2.49
CA TYR A 121 14.91 -9.73 -1.29
C TYR A 121 16.14 -9.34 -0.48
N GLY A 122 16.01 -9.32 0.84
CA GLY A 122 17.09 -8.92 1.74
C GLY A 122 16.87 -9.32 3.20
N GLY A 123 17.75 -8.81 4.06
CA GLY A 123 17.69 -9.01 5.50
C GLY A 123 18.55 -10.17 6.04
N SER A 124 18.53 -10.35 7.37
CA SER A 124 19.32 -11.35 8.09
C SER A 124 18.42 -12.34 8.84
N ASN A 125 18.21 -12.12 10.13
CA ASN A 125 17.23 -12.87 10.92
C ASN A 125 15.81 -12.40 10.62
N TRP A 126 15.63 -11.10 10.42
CA TRP A 126 14.46 -10.56 9.74
C TRP A 126 14.76 -10.50 8.26
N ARG A 127 14.06 -11.34 7.50
CA ARG A 127 14.12 -11.37 6.05
C ARG A 127 12.94 -10.62 5.49
N TRP A 128 13.12 -10.06 4.32
CA TRP A 128 12.06 -9.38 3.63
C TRP A 128 12.12 -9.61 2.14
N GLU A 129 10.97 -9.46 1.50
CA GLU A 129 10.78 -9.45 0.06
C GLU A 129 9.90 -8.24 -0.27
N THR A 130 10.20 -7.54 -1.36
CA THR A 130 9.28 -6.58 -1.98
C THR A 130 9.09 -6.92 -3.44
N VAL A 131 7.88 -6.74 -3.94
CA VAL A 131 7.51 -6.99 -5.33
C VAL A 131 6.81 -5.76 -5.86
N THR A 132 7.29 -5.21 -6.98
CA THR A 132 6.63 -4.11 -7.69
C THR A 132 6.28 -4.55 -9.11
N GLU A 133 5.02 -4.41 -9.48
CA GLU A 133 4.55 -4.66 -10.85
C GLU A 133 4.25 -3.34 -11.55
N LEU A 134 4.83 -3.17 -12.75
CA LEU A 134 4.68 -1.99 -13.59
C LEU A 134 4.00 -2.35 -14.90
N GLN A 135 3.15 -1.46 -15.40
CA GLN A 135 2.87 -1.33 -16.82
C GLN A 135 3.86 -0.33 -17.43
N LEU A 136 4.38 -0.62 -18.61
CA LEU A 136 5.45 0.18 -19.22
C LEU A 136 4.93 1.33 -20.11
N SER A 137 3.76 1.16 -20.74
CA SER A 137 3.10 2.17 -21.57
C SER A 137 1.56 2.09 -21.49
N PRO A 138 0.87 3.16 -21.04
CA PRO A 138 1.45 4.27 -20.29
C PRO A 138 2.12 3.75 -19.01
N LEU A 139 3.24 4.37 -18.63
CA LEU A 139 4.03 3.94 -17.47
C LEU A 139 3.22 4.14 -16.17
N GLU A 140 2.97 3.04 -15.45
CA GLU A 140 2.13 3.03 -14.24
C GLU A 140 2.59 1.92 -13.28
N VAL A 141 2.61 2.19 -11.97
CA VAL A 141 2.73 1.11 -10.98
C VAL A 141 1.35 0.47 -10.82
N LEU A 142 1.26 -0.83 -11.05
CA LEU A 142 0.01 -1.59 -10.95
C LEU A 142 -0.20 -2.08 -9.52
N LYS A 143 0.86 -2.64 -8.95
CA LYS A 143 0.81 -3.37 -7.70
C LYS A 143 2.13 -3.25 -6.96
N SER A 144 2.06 -3.21 -5.65
CA SER A 144 3.20 -3.38 -4.76
C SER A 144 2.86 -4.40 -3.68
N ALA A 145 3.78 -5.29 -3.37
CA ALA A 145 3.66 -6.19 -2.23
C ALA A 145 4.97 -6.21 -1.43
N SER A 146 4.86 -6.50 -0.14
CA SER A 146 5.99 -6.77 0.72
C SER A 146 5.69 -7.93 1.65
N CYS A 147 6.72 -8.70 1.97
CA CYS A 147 6.72 -9.73 3.00
C CYS A 147 7.90 -9.45 3.92
N SER A 148 7.70 -9.51 5.24
CA SER A 148 8.76 -9.48 6.24
C SER A 148 8.51 -10.60 7.24
N TYR A 149 9.53 -11.38 7.57
CA TYR A 149 9.40 -12.54 8.45
C TYR A 149 10.68 -12.84 9.22
N HIS A 150 10.53 -13.42 10.41
CA HIS A 150 11.65 -13.84 11.23
C HIS A 150 12.03 -15.30 10.94
N VAL A 151 13.30 -15.58 10.65
CA VAL A 151 13.75 -16.94 10.28
C VAL A 151 13.71 -17.96 11.42
N PHE A 152 13.69 -17.48 12.67
CA PHE A 152 13.64 -18.34 13.85
C PHE A 152 12.31 -18.26 14.58
N GLY A 153 11.26 -17.68 13.99
CA GLY A 153 9.99 -17.56 14.67
C GLY A 153 8.79 -17.46 13.75
N PRO A 154 7.58 -17.62 14.31
CA PRO A 154 6.34 -17.62 13.55
C PRO A 154 5.92 -16.22 13.07
N GLY A 155 6.59 -15.16 13.53
CA GLY A 155 6.25 -13.77 13.24
C GLY A 155 6.51 -13.40 11.77
N TRP A 156 5.47 -12.95 11.08
CA TRP A 156 5.57 -12.41 9.73
C TRP A 156 4.45 -11.42 9.41
N GLN A 157 4.70 -10.57 8.42
CA GLN A 157 3.73 -9.61 7.89
C GLN A 157 3.85 -9.56 6.37
N TYR A 158 2.69 -9.61 5.71
CA TYR A 158 2.55 -9.43 4.27
C TYR A 158 1.64 -8.23 4.02
N ASN A 159 2.06 -7.33 3.14
CA ASN A 159 1.26 -6.21 2.69
C ASN A 159 1.18 -6.25 1.17
N GLU A 160 0.02 -5.92 0.63
CA GLU A 160 -0.26 -5.87 -0.81
C GLU A 160 -1.13 -4.66 -1.09
N TRP A 161 -0.81 -3.95 -2.15
CA TRP A 161 -1.55 -2.79 -2.62
C TRP A 161 -1.78 -2.91 -4.13
N ASP A 162 -3.04 -2.94 -4.54
CA ASP A 162 -3.46 -2.74 -5.93
C ASP A 162 -3.69 -1.24 -6.14
N LEU A 163 -2.82 -0.61 -6.93
CA LEU A 163 -2.86 0.84 -7.13
C LEU A 163 -3.88 1.23 -8.20
N ARG A 164 -4.36 0.29 -8.99
CA ARG A 164 -5.48 0.54 -9.91
C ARG A 164 -6.81 0.55 -9.18
N ALA A 165 -7.00 -0.40 -8.28
CA ALA A 165 -8.17 -0.49 -7.43
C ALA A 165 -8.11 0.46 -6.24
N GLN A 166 -6.92 0.96 -5.88
CA GLN A 166 -6.66 1.75 -4.66
C GLN A 166 -7.06 0.98 -3.40
N LYS A 167 -6.74 -0.33 -3.38
CA LYS A 167 -7.11 -1.25 -2.32
C LYS A 167 -5.88 -1.93 -1.75
N GLY A 168 -5.84 -1.98 -0.43
CA GLY A 168 -4.78 -2.61 0.34
C GLY A 168 -5.30 -3.87 0.99
N ARG A 169 -4.44 -4.88 1.07
CA ARG A 169 -4.68 -6.09 1.84
C ARG A 169 -3.43 -6.42 2.60
N ALA A 170 -3.57 -6.71 3.88
CA ALA A 170 -2.48 -7.15 4.70
C ALA A 170 -2.85 -8.43 5.43
N LEU A 171 -1.85 -9.27 5.62
CA LEU A 171 -1.91 -10.49 6.40
C LEU A 171 -0.77 -10.44 7.41
N ALA A 172 -0.98 -10.97 8.60
CA ALA A 172 0.12 -11.11 9.55
C ALA A 172 -0.09 -12.35 10.41
N ARG A 173 1.03 -12.89 10.89
CA ARG A 173 1.07 -13.73 12.08
C ARG A 173 1.96 -13.03 13.08
N ARG A 174 1.41 -12.78 14.25
CA ARG A 174 2.06 -11.97 15.27
C ARG A 174 2.84 -12.87 16.22
N LEU A 175 4.04 -12.44 16.56
CA LEU A 175 4.88 -13.12 17.54
C LEU A 175 4.28 -12.88 18.93
N VAL A 176 4.11 -13.92 19.74
CA VAL A 176 3.63 -13.80 21.12
C VAL A 176 4.82 -13.89 22.07
N CYS A 177 4.84 -13.08 23.13
CA CYS A 177 5.83 -13.18 24.20
C CYS A 177 5.33 -14.09 25.31
N ASN A 178 6.24 -14.85 25.91
CA ASN A 178 6.02 -15.51 27.19
C ASN A 178 5.89 -14.50 28.34
N ALA A 179 5.62 -14.98 29.55
CA ALA A 179 5.45 -14.13 30.74
C ALA A 179 6.69 -13.28 31.08
N GLN A 180 7.89 -13.73 30.67
CA GLN A 180 9.17 -13.06 30.84
C GLN A 180 9.42 -11.97 29.78
N GLY A 181 8.54 -11.85 28.78
CA GLY A 181 8.67 -10.88 27.69
C GLY A 181 9.60 -11.34 26.56
N GLU A 182 9.95 -12.62 26.53
CA GLU A 182 10.74 -13.22 25.45
C GLU A 182 9.80 -13.83 24.40
N PRO A 183 10.15 -13.80 23.11
CA PRO A 183 9.37 -14.50 22.08
C PRO A 183 9.13 -15.97 22.45
N ASP A 184 7.86 -16.39 22.43
CA ASP A 184 7.47 -17.78 22.56
C ASP A 184 7.65 -18.45 21.18
N LEU A 185 8.83 -19.02 20.97
CA LEU A 185 9.23 -19.68 19.73
C LEU A 185 8.98 -21.18 19.86
N PRO A 186 8.12 -21.78 19.02
CA PRO A 186 7.97 -23.23 19.02
C PRO A 186 9.30 -23.89 18.61
N GLU A 187 9.72 -24.94 19.30
CA GLU A 187 11.01 -25.62 19.03
C GLU A 187 11.13 -26.16 17.58
N GLU A 188 10.01 -26.43 16.90
CA GLU A 188 9.99 -27.07 15.58
C GLU A 188 9.47 -26.17 14.44
N GLU A 189 9.09 -24.91 14.70
CA GLU A 189 8.48 -24.06 13.68
C GLU A 189 9.46 -23.04 13.09
N ILE A 190 10.18 -23.47 12.04
CA ILE A 190 10.91 -22.56 11.16
C ILE A 190 9.94 -22.04 10.11
N ALA A 191 9.43 -20.82 10.30
CA ALA A 191 8.59 -20.17 9.29
C ALA A 191 9.47 -19.73 8.10
N GLY A 192 9.29 -20.39 6.96
CA GLY A 192 9.83 -19.95 5.68
C GLY A 192 8.84 -19.02 4.98
N GLY A 193 8.96 -17.71 5.20
CA GLY A 193 8.20 -16.69 4.47
C GLY A 193 6.81 -16.38 5.03
N CYS A 194 6.08 -15.51 4.33
CA CYS A 194 4.74 -15.06 4.70
C CYS A 194 3.66 -16.02 4.20
N VAL A 195 3.55 -17.18 4.84
CA VAL A 195 2.58 -18.22 4.46
C VAL A 195 1.36 -18.16 5.39
N PRO A 196 0.14 -17.94 4.84
CA PRO A 196 -1.08 -17.94 5.65
C PRO A 196 -1.36 -19.30 6.30
N GLY A 197 -1.83 -19.27 7.55
CA GLY A 197 -2.22 -20.42 8.37
C GLY A 197 -3.36 -20.07 9.33
N GLU A 198 -3.69 -20.97 10.26
CA GLU A 198 -4.84 -20.80 11.18
C GLU A 198 -4.76 -19.54 12.06
N GLU A 199 -3.54 -19.13 12.44
CA GLU A 199 -3.27 -17.95 13.28
C GLU A 199 -3.12 -16.65 12.47
N THR A 200 -3.36 -16.69 11.15
CA THR A 200 -3.22 -15.50 10.31
C THR A 200 -4.38 -14.54 10.52
N ILE A 201 -4.04 -13.29 10.81
CA ILE A 201 -4.98 -12.17 10.77
C ILE A 201 -4.92 -11.50 9.40
N ALA A 202 -6.09 -11.20 8.83
CA ALA A 202 -6.21 -10.36 7.65
C ALA A 202 -6.73 -8.99 8.06
N TYR A 203 -6.28 -7.92 7.42
CA TYR A 203 -6.81 -6.57 7.64
C TYR A 203 -6.66 -5.69 6.40
N SER A 204 -7.41 -4.58 6.38
CA SER A 204 -7.29 -3.51 5.40
C SER A 204 -6.33 -2.45 5.95
N PRO A 205 -5.08 -2.38 5.48
CA PRO A 205 -4.09 -1.44 6.00
C PRO A 205 -4.52 0.00 5.72
N ILE A 206 -4.40 0.89 6.72
CA ILE A 206 -4.76 2.30 6.57
C ILE A 206 -3.63 3.02 5.81
N PRO A 207 -3.88 3.58 4.61
CA PRO A 207 -2.83 4.25 3.85
C PRO A 207 -2.37 5.53 4.55
N ARG A 208 -1.05 5.75 4.58
CA ARG A 208 -0.41 6.98 5.05
C ARG A 208 -0.13 7.91 3.88
N LEU A 209 -0.84 9.03 3.81
CA LEU A 209 -0.71 10.06 2.77
C LEU A 209 -0.55 11.43 3.43
N TYR A 210 0.66 11.97 3.44
CA TYR A 210 0.92 13.29 4.01
C TYR A 210 0.37 14.40 3.12
N LEU A 211 -0.85 14.89 3.42
CA LEU A 211 -1.58 15.79 2.52
C LEU A 211 -1.23 17.27 2.72
N GLY A 212 -0.84 17.68 3.93
CA GLY A 212 -0.57 19.09 4.25
C GLY A 212 -1.75 20.05 4.01
N LEU A 213 -2.99 19.53 3.97
CA LEU A 213 -4.20 20.30 3.73
C LEU A 213 -4.81 20.82 5.04
N PRO A 214 -5.46 22.00 5.05
CA PRO A 214 -6.19 22.49 6.22
C PRO A 214 -7.41 21.63 6.54
N ASP A 215 -7.74 21.48 7.82
CA ASP A 215 -8.93 20.74 8.31
C ASP A 215 -10.23 21.15 7.63
N GLU A 216 -10.45 22.45 7.46
CA GLU A 216 -11.66 22.97 6.80
C GLU A 216 -11.79 22.45 5.37
N THR A 217 -10.66 22.25 4.68
CA THR A 217 -10.64 21.66 3.34
C THR A 217 -10.96 20.17 3.40
N LEU A 218 -10.32 19.45 4.32
CA LEU A 218 -10.54 18.00 4.50
C LEU A 218 -11.99 17.70 4.90
N LEU A 219 -12.53 18.40 5.90
CA LEU A 219 -13.92 18.27 6.36
C LEU A 219 -14.95 18.64 5.30
N ALA A 220 -14.60 19.50 4.34
CA ALA A 220 -15.47 19.87 3.21
C ALA A 220 -15.32 18.96 1.99
N THR A 221 -14.35 18.04 2.00
CA THR A 221 -14.03 17.18 0.86
C THR A 221 -14.61 15.78 1.07
N GLN A 222 -15.12 15.17 0.01
CA GLN A 222 -15.56 13.77 0.04
C GLN A 222 -14.38 12.84 -0.25
N ILE A 223 -14.15 11.82 0.60
CA ILE A 223 -13.20 10.75 0.29
C ILE A 223 -13.83 9.78 -0.72
N VAL A 224 -13.31 9.76 -1.95
CA VAL A 224 -13.77 8.85 -3.00
C VAL A 224 -12.81 7.67 -3.15
N ASP A 225 -11.53 7.95 -3.34
CA ASP A 225 -10.47 6.94 -3.52
C ASP A 225 -9.41 7.02 -2.41
N CYS A 226 -8.38 6.18 -2.54
CA CYS A 226 -7.12 6.28 -1.81
C CYS A 226 -7.24 6.12 -0.29
N ALA A 227 -8.21 5.32 0.15
CA ALA A 227 -8.54 5.10 1.55
C ALA A 227 -8.77 3.61 1.81
N ALA A 228 -8.43 3.15 3.01
CA ALA A 228 -8.95 1.87 3.48
C ALA A 228 -10.46 2.00 3.61
N THR A 229 -11.20 1.04 3.05
CA THR A 229 -12.66 1.09 2.95
C THR A 229 -13.27 -0.14 3.63
N ALA A 230 -14.34 0.06 4.38
CA ALA A 230 -15.21 -1.01 4.86
C ALA A 230 -16.65 -0.72 4.44
N THR A 231 -17.37 -1.73 3.94
CA THR A 231 -18.75 -1.61 3.43
C THR A 231 -19.70 -2.52 4.18
N SER A 232 -20.98 -2.12 4.29
CA SER A 232 -22.02 -2.91 4.96
C SER A 232 -22.26 -4.29 4.37
N ASP A 233 -21.96 -4.51 3.08
CA ASP A 233 -22.06 -5.84 2.46
C ASP A 233 -20.85 -6.75 2.74
N GLY A 234 -19.81 -6.23 3.40
CA GLY A 234 -18.60 -6.96 3.77
C GLY A 234 -17.69 -7.33 2.59
N LYS A 235 -17.88 -6.75 1.40
CA LYS A 235 -16.98 -6.97 0.26
C LYS A 235 -15.66 -6.22 0.42
N ASP A 236 -15.71 -5.05 1.05
CA ASP A 236 -14.55 -4.29 1.47
C ASP A 236 -14.55 -4.22 3.01
N GLY A 237 -13.39 -4.45 3.64
CA GLY A 237 -13.27 -4.54 5.09
C GLY A 237 -13.90 -5.79 5.69
N PHE A 238 -14.42 -5.66 6.92
CA PHE A 238 -14.91 -6.78 7.72
C PHE A 238 -16.25 -6.44 8.38
N ILE A 239 -17.14 -7.44 8.49
CA ILE A 239 -18.31 -7.38 9.37
C ILE A 239 -17.93 -8.07 10.68
N VAL A 240 -17.80 -7.30 11.76
CA VAL A 240 -17.37 -7.81 13.08
C VAL A 240 -18.54 -8.04 14.04
N HIS A 241 -19.73 -7.54 13.70
CA HIS A 241 -20.97 -7.82 14.39
C HIS A 241 -22.16 -7.69 13.42
N GLY A 242 -23.20 -8.49 13.66
CA GLY A 242 -24.40 -8.48 12.83
C GLY A 242 -24.27 -9.28 11.54
N LYS A 243 -25.19 -9.03 10.60
CA LYS A 243 -25.19 -9.64 9.27
C LYS A 243 -24.83 -8.60 8.20
N PRO A 244 -24.21 -9.01 7.08
CA PRO A 244 -24.02 -8.13 5.93
C PRO A 244 -25.34 -7.47 5.50
N GLY A 245 -25.27 -6.18 5.15
CA GLY A 245 -26.34 -5.34 4.65
C GLY A 245 -26.36 -5.16 3.14
N ALA A 246 -27.08 -4.13 2.70
CA ALA A 246 -26.99 -3.66 1.32
C ALA A 246 -25.67 -2.88 1.12
N PRO A 247 -25.11 -2.83 -0.10
CA PRO A 247 -23.85 -2.12 -0.36
C PRO A 247 -23.91 -0.61 -0.09
N ASP A 248 -25.09 -0.01 -0.15
CA ASP A 248 -25.35 1.42 0.02
C ASP A 248 -25.88 1.79 1.42
N ASP A 249 -25.98 0.82 2.33
CA ASP A 249 -26.43 0.97 3.71
C ASP A 249 -25.41 1.84 4.49
N ALA A 250 -24.20 1.35 4.73
CA ALA A 250 -23.12 2.17 5.30
C ALA A 250 -21.75 1.91 4.65
N THR A 251 -20.87 2.90 4.72
CA THR A 251 -19.47 2.83 4.27
C THR A 251 -18.59 3.65 5.19
N LEU A 252 -17.45 3.07 5.57
CA LEU A 252 -16.36 3.71 6.31
C LEU A 252 -15.14 3.83 5.40
N LYS A 253 -14.52 5.00 5.36
CA LYS A 253 -13.24 5.24 4.67
C LYS A 253 -12.26 5.95 5.60
N VAL A 254 -10.99 5.57 5.54
CA VAL A 254 -9.95 6.18 6.38
C VAL A 254 -8.59 6.31 5.68
N ILE A 255 -7.93 7.42 5.99
CA ILE A 255 -6.56 7.77 5.57
C ILE A 255 -5.82 8.31 6.79
N ALA A 256 -4.55 7.96 6.98
CA ALA A 256 -3.66 8.67 7.88
C ALA A 256 -3.02 9.84 7.13
N ILE A 257 -3.27 11.07 7.58
CA ILE A 257 -2.96 12.30 6.83
C ILE A 257 -1.69 13.01 7.31
N ASP A 258 -1.19 12.61 8.47
CA ASP A 258 0.10 13.00 9.05
C ASP A 258 0.50 11.98 10.13
N GLU A 259 1.57 12.27 10.88
CA GLU A 259 2.11 11.40 11.93
C GLU A 259 1.19 11.22 13.15
N LYS A 260 0.07 11.93 13.24
CA LYS A 260 -0.81 11.97 14.42
C LYS A 260 -2.30 12.03 14.10
N SER A 261 -2.69 12.10 12.83
CA SER A 261 -4.05 12.41 12.44
C SER A 261 -4.61 11.44 11.42
N LEU A 262 -5.88 11.10 11.60
CA LEU A 262 -6.70 10.38 10.64
C LEU A 262 -7.73 11.32 10.00
N TRP A 263 -7.97 11.14 8.71
CA TRP A 263 -9.15 11.64 8.02
C TRP A 263 -10.09 10.48 7.71
N ILE A 264 -11.31 10.59 8.22
CA ILE A 264 -12.30 9.52 8.22
C ILE A 264 -13.57 10.06 7.55
N ALA A 265 -14.16 9.28 6.65
CA ALA A 265 -15.46 9.55 6.09
C ALA A 265 -16.40 8.37 6.37
N VAL A 266 -17.62 8.70 6.78
CA VAL A 266 -18.72 7.75 6.96
C VAL A 266 -19.87 8.20 6.08
N THR A 267 -20.46 7.27 5.34
CA THR A 267 -21.79 7.45 4.76
C THR A 267 -22.73 6.40 5.32
N ASP A 268 -23.95 6.81 5.60
CA ASP A 268 -25.00 5.95 6.16
C ASP A 268 -26.34 6.31 5.49
N ASP A 269 -27.25 5.35 5.34
CA ASP A 269 -28.61 5.60 4.87
C ASP A 269 -29.49 6.20 5.98
N ARG A 270 -29.10 6.03 7.25
CA ARG A 270 -29.79 6.59 8.41
C ARG A 270 -28.80 7.05 9.47
N LEU A 271 -29.25 7.96 10.34
CA LEU A 271 -28.47 8.36 11.51
C LEU A 271 -29.33 8.27 12.77
N ILE A 272 -28.82 7.56 13.77
CA ILE A 272 -29.41 7.35 15.09
C ILE A 272 -28.50 7.99 16.15
N GLU A 273 -29.05 8.89 16.97
CA GLU A 273 -28.27 9.64 17.98
C GLU A 273 -28.99 9.77 19.33
N ASP A 274 -30.16 9.15 19.47
CA ASP A 274 -31.05 9.26 20.63
C ASP A 274 -31.39 7.86 21.20
N GLY A 275 -30.49 6.90 21.04
CA GLY A 275 -30.55 5.59 21.66
C GLY A 275 -30.50 5.67 23.19
N GLU A 276 -30.87 4.57 23.86
CA GLU A 276 -30.86 4.52 25.34
C GLU A 276 -29.45 4.72 25.93
N ASN A 277 -28.42 4.32 25.18
CA ASN A 277 -27.02 4.55 25.50
C ASN A 277 -26.20 4.63 24.20
N TRP A 278 -24.95 5.09 24.31
CA TRP A 278 -24.09 5.34 23.15
C TRP A 278 -23.85 4.12 22.25
N LEU A 279 -23.93 2.88 22.78
CA LEU A 279 -23.80 1.68 21.96
C LEU A 279 -24.95 1.55 20.96
N TYR A 280 -26.10 2.15 21.24
CA TYR A 280 -27.28 2.12 20.37
C TYR A 280 -27.40 3.37 19.49
N ASP A 281 -26.41 4.25 19.54
CA ASP A 281 -26.27 5.35 18.60
C ASP A 281 -25.34 4.93 17.46
N ASP A 282 -25.41 5.63 16.33
CA ASP A 282 -24.40 5.50 15.29
C ASP A 282 -23.14 6.28 15.68
N HIS A 283 -22.02 5.60 15.64
CA HIS A 283 -20.75 6.17 16.10
C HIS A 283 -19.57 5.46 15.46
N LEU A 284 -18.44 6.15 15.47
CA LEU A 284 -17.15 5.57 15.15
C LEU A 284 -16.54 4.96 16.42
N GLU A 285 -16.12 3.71 16.39
CA GLU A 285 -15.21 3.15 17.38
C GLU A 285 -13.77 3.14 16.84
N ILE A 286 -12.82 3.46 17.72
CA ILE A 286 -11.39 3.37 17.45
C ILE A 286 -10.78 2.44 18.47
N TRP A 287 -10.18 1.37 17.97
CA TRP A 287 -9.46 0.39 18.75
C TRP A 287 -7.96 0.58 18.53
N VAL A 288 -7.20 0.75 19.60
CA VAL A 288 -5.75 1.00 19.52
C VAL A 288 -4.96 0.04 20.40
N GLY A 289 -3.84 -0.44 19.88
CA GLY A 289 -2.82 -1.17 20.64
C GLY A 289 -1.75 -0.21 21.17
N ASP A 290 -1.02 -0.62 22.21
CA ASP A 290 0.03 0.21 22.80
C ASP A 290 1.16 0.51 21.79
N ILE A 291 1.84 1.62 22.04
CA ILE A 291 2.82 2.30 21.19
C ILE A 291 4.22 1.68 21.31
N ASN A 292 4.49 0.99 22.42
CA ASN A 292 5.79 0.38 22.64
C ASN A 292 5.91 -0.87 21.78
N GLU A 293 7.02 -1.00 21.06
CA GLU A 293 7.37 -2.12 20.19
C GLU A 293 8.23 -3.17 20.93
N PRO A 294 7.67 -4.05 21.76
CA PRO A 294 8.32 -5.32 21.97
C PRO A 294 8.35 -6.08 20.64
N LEU A 295 9.41 -6.87 20.43
CA LEU A 295 9.56 -7.78 19.29
C LEU A 295 8.38 -8.77 19.14
N CYS A 296 7.56 -8.91 20.18
CA CYS A 296 6.39 -9.78 20.26
C CYS A 296 5.28 -9.14 21.12
N ASP A 297 4.05 -9.60 20.97
CA ASP A 297 2.90 -9.16 21.76
C ASP A 297 2.72 -9.99 23.03
N ARG A 298 2.31 -9.37 24.14
CA ARG A 298 1.90 -10.13 25.32
C ARG A 298 0.41 -10.46 25.26
N GLU A 299 0.03 -11.68 25.63
CA GLU A 299 -1.39 -12.09 25.64
C GLU A 299 -2.26 -11.27 26.59
N ASP A 300 -1.66 -10.71 27.65
CA ASP A 300 -2.37 -9.87 28.63
C ASP A 300 -2.58 -8.42 28.19
N ASP A 301 -1.98 -8.00 27.06
CA ASP A 301 -2.13 -6.66 26.52
C ASP A 301 -3.50 -6.46 25.87
N LYS A 302 -4.34 -5.65 26.51
CA LYS A 302 -5.67 -5.30 26.00
C LYS A 302 -5.64 -4.00 25.19
N PRO A 303 -6.36 -3.94 24.06
CA PRO A 303 -6.49 -2.69 23.32
C PRO A 303 -7.32 -1.67 24.11
N SER A 304 -7.07 -0.38 23.86
CA SER A 304 -7.98 0.69 24.28
C SER A 304 -9.06 0.90 23.21
N GLN A 305 -10.30 1.10 23.65
CA GLN A 305 -11.44 1.35 22.78
C GLN A 305 -12.02 2.74 23.10
N PHE A 306 -12.20 3.54 22.05
CA PHE A 306 -12.87 4.83 22.12
C PHE A 306 -14.10 4.84 21.21
N ALA A 307 -15.19 5.46 21.64
CA ALA A 307 -16.36 5.74 20.81
C ALA A 307 -16.47 7.24 20.53
N ILE A 308 -16.78 7.62 19.29
CA ILE A 308 -16.87 9.01 18.83
C ILE A 308 -18.21 9.19 18.11
N PRO A 309 -19.20 9.85 18.75
CA PRO A 309 -20.45 10.20 18.09
C PRO A 309 -20.22 11.15 16.91
N LEU A 310 -20.96 10.97 15.81
CA LEU A 310 -20.65 11.67 14.56
C LEU A 310 -20.86 13.19 14.62
N ARG A 311 -21.92 13.70 15.28
CA ARG A 311 -22.16 15.16 15.42
C ARG A 311 -21.54 15.81 16.64
N LYS A 312 -21.31 15.03 17.68
CA LYS A 312 -20.69 15.48 18.93
C LYS A 312 -19.40 14.69 19.10
N PRO A 313 -18.33 15.03 18.37
CA PRO A 313 -17.13 14.20 18.24
C PRO A 313 -16.23 14.27 19.49
N GLN A 314 -16.82 14.13 20.67
CA GLN A 314 -16.12 13.96 21.93
C GLN A 314 -15.91 12.47 22.15
N ALA A 315 -14.64 12.05 22.21
CA ALA A 315 -14.31 10.66 22.46
C ALA A 315 -14.77 10.21 23.85
N ILE A 316 -15.42 9.06 23.90
CA ILE A 316 -15.84 8.33 25.09
C ILE A 316 -14.86 7.18 25.27
N VAL A 317 -14.24 7.05 26.45
CA VAL A 317 -13.42 5.88 26.78
C VAL A 317 -14.36 4.71 27.07
N ALA A 318 -14.39 3.73 26.16
CA ALA A 318 -15.33 2.60 26.24
C ALA A 318 -14.72 1.40 26.99
N SER A 319 -13.47 1.03 26.67
CA SER A 319 -12.80 -0.14 27.25
C SER A 319 -11.27 -0.02 27.19
N GLY A 320 -10.58 -0.87 27.96
CA GLY A 320 -9.12 -1.01 27.94
C GLY A 320 -8.38 -0.13 28.96
N PRO A 321 -7.04 -0.06 28.84
CA PRO A 321 -6.19 0.77 29.70
C PRO A 321 -6.58 2.26 29.65
N LYS A 322 -6.27 3.00 30.71
CA LYS A 322 -6.49 4.45 30.75
C LYS A 322 -5.42 5.16 29.90
N THR A 323 -5.69 5.31 28.62
CA THR A 323 -4.88 6.06 27.66
C THR A 323 -5.51 7.41 27.34
N ALA A 324 -4.73 8.34 26.80
CA ALA A 324 -5.25 9.63 26.36
C ALA A 324 -6.22 9.43 25.20
N ALA A 325 -7.45 9.93 25.36
CA ALA A 325 -8.45 9.83 24.30
C ALA A 325 -8.09 10.76 23.13
N PRO A 326 -8.32 10.35 21.88
CA PRO A 326 -8.08 11.22 20.74
C PRO A 326 -9.07 12.39 20.72
N VAL A 327 -8.65 13.49 20.11
CA VAL A 327 -9.51 14.66 19.88
C VAL A 327 -10.06 14.58 18.47
N ALA A 328 -11.38 14.71 18.33
CA ALA A 328 -12.02 14.67 17.02
C ALA A 328 -12.78 15.97 16.71
N THR A 329 -12.77 16.32 15.44
CA THR A 329 -13.64 17.34 14.86
C THR A 329 -14.41 16.70 13.73
N SER A 330 -15.65 17.12 13.51
CA SER A 330 -16.49 16.52 12.48
C SER A 330 -17.37 17.54 11.78
N ARG A 331 -17.73 17.18 10.55
CA ARG A 331 -18.78 17.83 9.77
C ARG A 331 -19.75 16.76 9.31
N VAL A 332 -21.02 16.92 9.65
CA VAL A 332 -22.10 16.00 9.26
C VAL A 332 -23.08 16.74 8.37
N SER A 333 -23.42 16.12 7.25
CA SER A 333 -24.45 16.57 6.32
C SER A 333 -25.50 15.48 6.11
N VAL A 334 -26.74 15.89 5.92
CA VAL A 334 -27.86 14.98 5.65
C VAL A 334 -28.48 15.40 4.32
N GLY A 335 -28.51 14.47 3.37
CA GLY A 335 -29.12 14.63 2.06
C GLY A 335 -30.64 14.74 2.15
N GLN A 336 -31.27 15.17 1.04
CA GLN A 336 -32.73 15.22 0.95
C GLN A 336 -33.37 13.83 0.97
N ASP A 337 -32.61 12.81 0.58
CA ASP A 337 -32.96 11.40 0.62
C ASP A 337 -32.77 10.78 2.01
N GLY A 338 -32.33 11.56 3.00
CA GLY A 338 -32.07 11.10 4.37
C GLY A 338 -30.67 10.53 4.57
N ARG A 339 -29.89 10.31 3.50
CA ARG A 339 -28.53 9.78 3.60
C ARG A 339 -27.62 10.74 4.35
N VAL A 340 -26.80 10.18 5.21
CA VAL A 340 -25.84 10.91 6.03
C VAL A 340 -24.45 10.78 5.42
N ALA A 341 -23.73 11.89 5.40
CA ALA A 341 -22.31 11.93 5.11
C ALA A 341 -21.60 12.70 6.24
N ALA A 342 -20.73 12.01 6.96
CA ALA A 342 -19.89 12.57 8.02
C ALA A 342 -18.42 12.52 7.58
N SER A 343 -17.71 13.63 7.77
CA SER A 343 -16.25 13.68 7.68
C SER A 343 -15.70 14.03 9.05
N LEU A 344 -14.67 13.31 9.50
CA LEU A 344 -14.02 13.51 10.79
C LEU A 344 -12.51 13.64 10.62
N ILE A 345 -11.91 14.53 11.40
CA ILE A 345 -10.47 14.56 11.64
C ILE A 345 -10.23 14.16 13.08
N VAL A 346 -9.51 13.06 13.27
CA VAL A 346 -9.20 12.49 14.59
C VAL A 346 -7.71 12.61 14.85
N ARG A 347 -7.34 13.18 15.99
CA ARG A 347 -5.96 13.46 16.38
C ARG A 347 -5.56 12.73 17.65
N PHE A 348 -4.37 12.13 17.61
CA PHE A 348 -3.75 11.46 18.75
C PHE A 348 -2.60 12.32 19.28
N GLU A 349 -2.28 12.17 20.56
CA GLU A 349 -1.05 12.74 21.13
C GLU A 349 0.19 12.12 20.48
N GLN A 350 0.13 10.81 20.27
CA GLN A 350 1.04 9.98 19.50
C GLN A 350 0.23 8.93 18.74
N MET A 351 0.53 8.73 17.47
CA MET A 351 -0.16 7.72 16.68
C MET A 351 0.13 6.33 17.25
N PRO A 352 -0.90 5.49 17.46
CA PRO A 352 -0.67 4.11 17.84
C PRO A 352 0.00 3.37 16.69
N ASN A 353 0.74 2.30 16.97
CA ASN A 353 1.29 1.43 15.92
C ASN A 353 0.22 0.51 15.33
N ARG A 354 -0.78 0.14 16.15
CA ARG A 354 -1.89 -0.73 15.78
C ARG A 354 -3.20 -0.02 15.98
N ILE A 355 -4.04 -0.08 14.96
CA ILE A 355 -5.29 0.65 14.94
C ILE A 355 -6.34 -0.09 14.12
N THR A 356 -7.59 -0.02 14.58
CA THR A 356 -8.75 -0.45 13.82
C THR A 356 -9.86 0.54 14.01
N LEU A 357 -10.50 0.90 12.90
CA LEU A 357 -11.71 1.70 12.94
C LEU A 357 -12.88 0.78 12.71
N VAL A 358 -13.93 1.01 13.48
CA VAL A 358 -15.20 0.33 13.36
C VAL A 358 -16.26 1.41 13.24
N TYR A 359 -17.19 1.26 12.31
CA TYR A 359 -18.40 2.06 12.30
C TYR A 359 -19.56 1.22 12.81
N SER A 360 -20.26 1.75 13.81
CA SER A 360 -21.46 1.17 14.40
C SER A 360 -22.68 1.74 13.72
N ASP A 361 -23.42 0.87 13.03
CA ASP A 361 -24.71 1.15 12.40
C ASP A 361 -25.78 0.46 13.27
N SER A 362 -26.53 1.27 14.02
CA SER A 362 -27.59 0.84 14.93
C SER A 362 -28.95 0.79 14.23
N ASP A 363 -29.26 1.74 13.35
CA ASP A 363 -30.44 1.82 12.48
C ASP A 363 -31.84 1.85 13.17
N ASP A 364 -31.99 1.23 14.34
CA ASP A 364 -33.22 1.12 15.11
C ASP A 364 -33.14 1.75 16.52
N GLY A 365 -31.94 2.14 16.96
CA GLY A 365 -31.69 2.77 18.26
C GLY A 365 -31.88 1.86 19.46
N LYS A 366 -31.93 0.54 19.24
CA LYS A 366 -32.17 -0.46 20.28
C LYS A 366 -31.03 -1.46 20.43
N ALA A 367 -30.27 -1.67 19.37
CA ALA A 367 -29.11 -2.55 19.38
C ALA A 367 -28.07 -2.09 18.36
N GLN A 368 -26.82 -2.53 18.55
CA GLN A 368 -25.83 -2.50 17.47
C GLN A 368 -26.27 -3.50 16.41
N LYS A 369 -26.83 -3.02 15.30
CA LYS A 369 -27.33 -3.90 14.23
C LYS A 369 -26.16 -4.46 13.42
N ARG A 370 -25.17 -3.61 13.13
CA ARG A 370 -23.98 -3.98 12.35
C ARG A 370 -22.75 -3.19 12.78
N LEU A 371 -21.61 -3.85 12.76
CA LEU A 371 -20.29 -3.22 12.91
C LEU A 371 -19.45 -3.54 11.66
N ILE A 372 -19.07 -2.50 10.90
CA ILE A 372 -18.14 -2.61 9.78
C ILE A 372 -16.76 -2.11 10.19
N ALA A 373 -15.68 -2.80 9.80
CA ALA A 373 -14.36 -2.55 10.36
C ALA A 373 -13.22 -2.70 9.34
N THR A 374 -12.07 -2.08 9.63
CA THR A 374 -10.82 -2.25 8.85
C THR A 374 -10.05 -3.52 9.20
N SER A 375 -10.40 -4.23 10.26
CA SER A 375 -9.86 -5.54 10.64
C SER A 375 -10.95 -6.40 11.31
N PRO A 376 -10.74 -7.72 11.48
CA PRO A 376 -11.67 -8.60 12.19
C PRO A 376 -11.52 -8.45 13.70
N VAL A 377 -11.59 -7.20 14.20
CA VAL A 377 -11.36 -6.87 15.61
C VAL A 377 -12.25 -7.70 16.53
N LYS A 378 -11.64 -8.22 17.60
CA LYS A 378 -12.28 -9.00 18.66
C LYS A 378 -12.10 -8.26 19.97
N PHE A 379 -13.15 -8.27 20.79
CA PHE A 379 -13.14 -7.60 22.09
C PHE A 379 -11.97 -8.11 22.96
N ALA A 380 -11.22 -7.17 23.53
CA ALA A 380 -10.05 -7.40 24.38
C ALA A 380 -8.88 -8.17 23.73
N ASP A 381 -8.92 -8.44 22.42
CA ASP A 381 -7.86 -9.13 21.69
C ASP A 381 -7.08 -8.12 20.83
N ARG A 382 -5.93 -7.67 21.35
CA ARG A 382 -5.03 -6.75 20.64
C ARG A 382 -4.51 -7.36 19.33
N MET A 383 -4.44 -8.69 19.23
CA MET A 383 -3.92 -9.40 18.05
C MET A 383 -4.84 -9.25 16.84
N SER A 384 -6.11 -8.95 17.08
CA SER A 384 -7.09 -8.75 16.01
C SER A 384 -7.03 -7.36 15.33
N LEU A 385 -6.24 -6.41 15.85
CA LEU A 385 -6.14 -5.06 15.30
C LEU A 385 -5.40 -5.03 13.96
N GLY A 386 -5.79 -4.15 13.06
CA GLY A 386 -5.02 -3.78 11.88
C GLY A 386 -3.87 -2.81 12.15
N GLU A 387 -3.21 -2.39 11.07
CA GLU A 387 -2.04 -1.51 11.07
C GLU A 387 -2.12 -0.51 9.89
N PHE A 388 -1.14 0.38 9.83
CA PHE A 388 -0.97 1.29 8.70
C PHE A 388 -0.26 0.59 7.55
N GLY A 389 -0.59 1.01 6.33
CA GLY A 389 0.17 0.67 5.14
C GLY A 389 1.04 1.84 4.71
N TYR A 390 2.27 1.53 4.29
CA TYR A 390 3.14 2.43 3.55
C TYR A 390 3.15 1.99 2.09
N PRO A 391 2.15 2.39 1.30
CA PRO A 391 2.33 2.31 -0.12
C PRO A 391 3.44 3.33 -0.45
N GLY A 392 4.63 2.87 -0.82
CA GLY A 392 5.84 3.70 -0.91
C GLY A 392 5.58 5.06 -1.59
N ALA A 393 6.31 6.11 -1.20
CA ALA A 393 5.97 7.52 -1.44
C ALA A 393 5.52 7.93 -2.87
N ASN A 394 5.86 7.14 -3.90
CA ASN A 394 5.49 7.37 -5.30
C ASN A 394 4.21 6.61 -5.78
N ALA A 395 3.61 5.78 -4.93
CA ALA A 395 2.49 4.89 -5.26
C ALA A 395 1.14 5.63 -5.31
N TYR A 396 0.97 6.69 -4.51
CA TYR A 396 -0.30 7.39 -4.42
C TYR A 396 -0.23 8.73 -5.10
N ARG A 397 -1.07 8.89 -6.13
CA ARG A 397 -1.38 10.21 -6.66
C ARG A 397 -2.82 10.45 -6.35
N CYS A 398 -3.07 11.14 -5.26
CA CYS A 398 -4.41 11.46 -4.83
C CYS A 398 -4.46 12.94 -4.50
N ALA A 399 -5.51 13.60 -4.96
CA ALA A 399 -5.64 15.03 -4.79
C ALA A 399 -7.11 15.42 -4.65
N VAL A 400 -7.32 16.61 -4.10
CA VAL A 400 -8.64 17.23 -4.06
C VAL A 400 -8.96 17.82 -5.43
N ARG A 401 -10.01 17.30 -6.06
CA ARG A 401 -10.55 17.76 -7.35
C ARG A 401 -12.06 17.93 -7.24
N GLY A 402 -12.55 19.14 -7.48
CA GLY A 402 -13.99 19.42 -7.45
C GLY A 402 -14.67 19.09 -6.11
N GLY A 403 -13.95 19.17 -4.99
CA GLY A 403 -14.48 18.82 -3.66
C GLY A 403 -14.44 17.32 -3.34
N ALA A 404 -13.78 16.50 -4.16
CA ALA A 404 -13.56 15.08 -3.91
C ALA A 404 -12.07 14.76 -3.85
N PHE A 405 -11.67 13.90 -2.91
CA PHE A 405 -10.34 13.31 -2.86
C PHE A 405 -10.34 12.03 -3.68
N VAL A 406 -9.70 12.14 -4.84
CA VAL A 406 -9.73 11.16 -5.92
C VAL A 406 -8.32 10.83 -6.35
N ARG A 407 -8.17 9.68 -7.00
CA ARG A 407 -6.91 9.34 -7.68
C ARG A 407 -6.65 10.30 -8.84
N GLU A 408 -5.45 10.84 -8.91
CA GLU A 408 -4.91 11.51 -10.09
C GLU A 408 -4.34 10.47 -11.06
N GLY A 409 -4.55 10.67 -12.37
CA GLY A 409 -4.06 9.75 -13.40
C GLY A 409 -2.54 9.50 -13.36
N ALA A 410 -2.10 8.52 -14.15
CA ALA A 410 -0.71 8.04 -14.19
C ALA A 410 0.31 9.20 -14.26
N ALA A 411 1.26 9.22 -13.32
CA ALA A 411 2.46 10.04 -13.46
C ALA A 411 3.41 9.41 -14.46
N SER A 412 4.27 10.24 -15.04
CA SER A 412 5.64 9.80 -15.23
C SER A 412 6.27 9.45 -13.86
N LEU A 413 6.42 8.16 -13.53
CA LEU A 413 7.28 7.68 -12.45
C LEU A 413 8.63 8.41 -12.52
N SER A 414 9.13 9.07 -11.47
CA SER A 414 10.41 9.80 -11.54
C SER A 414 11.62 8.87 -11.45
N VAL A 415 11.51 7.80 -10.64
CA VAL A 415 12.36 6.60 -10.46
C VAL A 415 11.72 5.83 -9.29
N LEU A 416 11.66 4.50 -9.33
CA LEU A 416 11.21 3.70 -8.18
C LEU A 416 12.16 3.90 -7.00
N PRO A 417 11.67 4.07 -5.76
CA PRO A 417 12.55 4.14 -4.60
C PRO A 417 13.37 2.84 -4.52
N GLY A 418 14.69 2.96 -4.35
CA GLY A 418 15.49 1.86 -3.79
C GLY A 418 15.05 1.68 -2.33
N GLY A 419 15.01 0.45 -1.83
CA GLY A 419 14.42 0.08 -0.54
C GLY A 419 15.12 0.63 0.72
N GLU A 420 15.31 1.94 0.82
CA GLU A 420 15.69 2.64 2.04
C GLU A 420 14.49 3.41 2.57
N GLU A 421 13.56 2.70 3.22
CA GLU A 421 12.62 3.29 4.18
C GLU A 421 12.02 2.14 5.01
N ASN A 422 12.61 1.90 6.18
CA ASN A 422 11.96 1.32 7.35
C ASN A 422 12.53 2.01 8.59
#